data_AF-A0A958EVN8-F1
#
_entry.id   AF-A0A958EVN8-F1
#
_cell.length_a   1.000
_cell.length_b   1.000
_cell.length_c   1.000
_cell.angle_alpha   90.00
_cell.angle_beta   90.00
_cell.angle_gamma   90.00
#
_symmetry.space_group_name_H-M   'P 1'
#
loop_
_entity.id
_entity.type
_entity.pdbx_description
1 polymer ?
#
loop_
_entity_poly.entity_id
_entity_poly.type
_entity_poly.pdbx_seq_one_letter_code
_entity_poly.pdbx_strand_id
1 'polypeptide(L)'
;MEQGFLFKDVFNRQLIEGMAGRIKEVWPVFNKEDFVTNASGPLAELELKQRAAHISECLKKNLPARYPEAIKIILNSFDAELQVAELKGFEGFYYMPFSIFVATQGLDHFDLSMNALYEITKRFTSEDAIRSFLVKFPERTLAVLHQWAHDENVHVRRLVSEGTRPRLPWAQRLPAFQDDPGPVLELLELLKQDPELYVRRSVANNLNDIAKDNPDLVIKTLEKWSQVKNPGIQWIIRHASRTLVKQGDPRVLSLLGYNTRLKIEIENFKIEPRQIEFGGKIFISFEVISSEKKAQKIILDYIIHHVKANGKTTPKVFKLSQKVISAGQKVSITKNHSFQAITTRVYYPGEHCVEIQVNGNILASGSFILLEKQTGH
;
A
#
# COMPACT_ATOMS: atom_id res chain seq x y z
N MET A 1 2.73 -6.11 -24.91
CA MET A 1 2.36 -7.23 -24.03
C MET A 1 1.45 -8.13 -24.83
N GLU A 2 1.87 -9.35 -25.10
CA GLU A 2 1.08 -10.35 -25.83
C GLU A 2 -0.13 -10.80 -25.00
N GLN A 3 -1.16 -11.33 -25.68
CA GLN A 3 -2.30 -11.96 -25.02
C GLN A 3 -1.81 -13.08 -24.08
N GLY A 4 -2.19 -13.03 -22.80
CA GLY A 4 -1.85 -14.07 -21.81
C GLY A 4 -0.71 -13.73 -20.85
N PHE A 5 -0.04 -12.57 -20.97
CA PHE A 5 0.99 -12.15 -20.02
C PHE A 5 0.39 -11.91 -18.62
N LEU A 6 0.77 -12.74 -17.65
CA LEU A 6 0.45 -12.54 -16.24
C LEU A 6 1.55 -11.71 -15.57
N PHE A 7 1.21 -11.02 -14.48
CA PHE A 7 2.20 -10.21 -13.74
C PHE A 7 3.40 -11.03 -13.23
N LYS A 8 3.24 -12.34 -12.98
CA LYS A 8 4.36 -13.22 -12.62
C LYS A 8 5.36 -13.46 -13.77
N ASP A 9 4.94 -13.26 -15.01
CA ASP A 9 5.73 -13.49 -16.23
C ASP A 9 6.75 -12.38 -16.52
N VAL A 10 6.84 -11.37 -15.63
CA VAL A 10 7.98 -10.46 -15.57
C VAL A 10 9.28 -11.23 -15.32
N PHE A 11 9.22 -12.30 -14.53
CA PHE A 11 10.30 -13.27 -14.41
C PHE A 11 10.12 -14.35 -15.46
N ASN A 12 10.83 -14.19 -16.56
CA ASN A 12 10.87 -15.11 -17.70
C ASN A 12 12.31 -15.39 -18.10
N ARG A 13 12.48 -16.32 -19.03
CA ARG A 13 13.80 -16.74 -19.53
C ARG A 13 14.62 -15.57 -20.08
N GLN A 14 14.00 -14.64 -20.81
CA GLN A 14 14.70 -13.48 -21.39
C GLN A 14 15.30 -12.58 -20.31
N LEU A 15 14.56 -12.29 -19.23
CA LEU A 15 15.07 -11.53 -18.09
C LEU A 15 16.28 -12.25 -17.45
N ILE A 16 16.18 -13.57 -17.28
CA ILE A 16 17.23 -14.40 -16.68
C ILE A 16 18.48 -14.43 -17.59
N GLU A 17 18.31 -14.55 -18.90
CA GLU A 17 19.42 -14.51 -19.86
C GLU A 17 20.13 -13.15 -19.87
N GLY A 18 19.38 -12.05 -19.78
CA GLY A 18 19.93 -10.71 -19.62
C GLY A 18 20.71 -10.56 -18.31
N MET A 19 20.17 -11.09 -17.20
CA MET A 19 20.86 -11.13 -15.91
C MET A 19 22.18 -11.88 -15.99
N ALA A 20 22.13 -13.09 -16.55
CA ALA A 20 23.30 -13.94 -16.72
C ALA A 20 24.37 -13.31 -17.62
N GLY A 21 23.95 -12.59 -18.67
CA GLY A 21 24.83 -11.84 -19.57
C GLY A 21 25.65 -10.78 -18.82
N ARG A 22 24.97 -9.90 -18.08
CA ARG A 22 25.65 -8.82 -17.33
C ARG A 22 26.58 -9.35 -16.24
N ILE A 23 26.20 -10.43 -15.55
CA ILE A 23 27.09 -11.07 -14.57
C ILE A 23 28.32 -11.66 -15.27
N LYS A 24 28.15 -12.31 -16.42
CA LYS A 24 29.25 -12.90 -17.20
C LYS A 24 30.25 -11.85 -17.71
N GLU A 25 29.76 -10.67 -18.09
CA GLU A 25 30.61 -9.55 -18.53
C GLU A 25 31.58 -9.10 -17.44
N VAL A 26 31.13 -9.04 -16.19
CA VAL A 26 31.96 -8.62 -15.04
C VAL A 26 32.69 -9.77 -14.35
N TRP A 27 32.23 -11.00 -14.53
CA TRP A 27 32.83 -12.21 -13.98
C TRP A 27 32.87 -13.33 -15.02
N PRO A 28 33.93 -13.38 -15.86
CA PRO A 28 34.01 -14.27 -17.02
C PRO A 28 33.94 -15.76 -16.73
N VAL A 29 34.15 -16.21 -15.49
CA VAL A 29 34.04 -17.63 -15.11
C VAL A 29 32.61 -18.03 -14.70
N PHE A 30 31.65 -17.10 -14.68
CA PHE A 30 30.24 -17.39 -14.39
C PHE A 30 29.68 -18.45 -15.35
N ASN A 31 29.06 -19.51 -14.82
CA ASN A 31 28.42 -20.54 -15.64
C ASN A 31 27.03 -20.08 -16.09
N LYS A 32 27.00 -19.25 -17.14
CA LYS A 32 25.76 -18.68 -17.70
C LYS A 32 24.74 -19.74 -18.11
N GLU A 33 25.19 -20.83 -18.73
CA GLU A 33 24.29 -21.87 -19.25
C GLU A 33 23.60 -22.64 -18.12
N ASP A 34 24.36 -23.03 -17.10
CA ASP A 34 23.79 -23.71 -15.91
C ASP A 34 22.80 -22.80 -15.18
N PHE A 35 23.20 -21.54 -14.93
CA PHE A 35 22.33 -20.57 -14.27
C PHE A 35 21.02 -20.36 -15.03
N VAL A 36 21.06 -20.10 -16.35
CA VAL A 36 19.85 -19.85 -17.15
C VAL A 36 18.94 -21.07 -17.16
N THR A 37 19.51 -22.27 -17.31
CA THR A 37 18.76 -23.53 -17.34
C THR A 37 18.04 -23.76 -16.01
N ASN A 38 18.76 -23.68 -14.90
CA ASN A 38 18.23 -23.94 -13.57
C ASN A 38 17.24 -22.85 -13.12
N ALA A 39 17.53 -21.57 -13.39
CA ALA A 39 16.68 -20.46 -12.98
C ALA A 39 15.38 -20.39 -13.79
N SER A 40 15.38 -20.84 -15.06
CA SER A 40 14.20 -20.79 -15.93
C SER A 40 13.29 -22.02 -15.82
N GLY A 41 13.82 -23.17 -15.39
CA GLY A 41 13.11 -24.46 -15.39
C GLY A 41 11.74 -24.45 -14.70
N PRO A 42 11.64 -24.12 -13.40
CA PRO A 42 10.39 -24.27 -12.64
C PRO A 42 9.44 -23.07 -12.74
N LEU A 43 9.71 -22.06 -13.58
CA LEU A 43 8.95 -20.79 -13.54
C LEU A 43 7.43 -20.97 -13.75
N ALA A 44 7.00 -21.95 -14.56
CA ALA A 44 5.59 -22.17 -14.85
C ALA A 44 4.75 -22.48 -13.58
N GLU A 45 5.34 -23.19 -12.62
CA GLU A 45 4.70 -23.65 -11.38
C GLU A 45 4.77 -22.61 -10.26
N LEU A 46 5.63 -21.60 -10.40
CA LEU A 46 5.93 -20.63 -9.35
C LEU A 46 5.12 -19.34 -9.52
N GLU A 47 4.64 -18.81 -8.40
CA GLU A 47 4.08 -17.46 -8.29
C GLU A 47 5.17 -16.39 -8.22
N LEU A 48 4.79 -15.12 -8.44
CA LEU A 48 5.73 -13.98 -8.60
C LEU A 48 6.92 -13.98 -7.62
N LYS A 49 6.64 -14.02 -6.32
CA LYS A 49 7.70 -13.97 -5.29
C LYS A 49 8.55 -15.24 -5.24
N GLN A 50 7.94 -16.40 -5.53
CA GLN A 50 8.65 -17.66 -5.57
C GLN A 50 9.62 -17.70 -6.76
N ARG A 51 9.25 -17.13 -7.92
CA ARG A 51 10.16 -16.96 -9.07
C ARG A 51 11.38 -16.12 -8.69
N ALA A 52 11.18 -14.96 -8.06
CA ALA A 52 12.29 -14.10 -7.65
C ALA A 52 13.22 -14.78 -6.61
N ALA A 53 12.64 -15.49 -5.64
CA ALA A 53 13.39 -16.25 -4.65
C ALA A 53 14.16 -17.42 -5.27
N HIS A 54 13.56 -18.13 -6.24
CA HIS A 54 14.21 -19.22 -6.97
C HIS A 54 15.44 -18.71 -7.76
N ILE A 55 15.29 -17.60 -8.49
CA ILE A 55 16.41 -16.96 -9.20
C ILE A 55 17.52 -16.58 -8.20
N SER A 56 17.15 -16.05 -7.04
CA SER A 56 18.10 -15.71 -5.96
C SER A 56 18.89 -16.92 -5.45
N GLU A 57 18.24 -18.07 -5.28
CA GLU A 57 18.90 -19.31 -4.89
C GLU A 57 19.81 -19.86 -6.00
N CYS A 58 19.40 -19.74 -7.26
CA CYS A 58 20.26 -20.07 -8.40
C CYS A 58 21.51 -19.16 -8.46
N LEU A 59 21.38 -17.87 -8.13
CA LEU A 59 22.52 -16.95 -8.01
C LEU A 59 23.48 -17.43 -6.92
N LYS A 60 22.97 -17.80 -5.74
CA LYS A 60 23.80 -18.34 -4.64
C LYS A 60 24.62 -19.56 -5.04
N LYS A 61 24.03 -20.48 -5.82
CA LYS A 61 24.73 -21.68 -6.30
C LYS A 61 25.79 -21.38 -7.36
N ASN A 62 25.60 -20.32 -8.14
CA ASN A 62 26.46 -20.01 -9.28
C ASN A 62 27.48 -18.89 -9.00
N LEU A 63 27.35 -18.13 -7.92
CA LEU A 63 28.29 -17.11 -7.47
C LEU A 63 29.30 -17.67 -6.44
N PRO A 64 30.39 -16.94 -6.12
CA PRO A 64 31.32 -17.35 -5.07
C PRO A 64 30.61 -17.59 -3.73
N ALA A 65 31.01 -18.64 -3.01
CA ALA A 65 30.42 -18.98 -1.71
C ALA A 65 30.60 -17.89 -0.65
N ARG A 66 31.65 -17.07 -0.78
CA ARG A 66 31.91 -15.94 0.13
C ARG A 66 31.06 -14.75 -0.28
N TYR A 67 30.11 -14.37 0.57
CA TYR A 67 29.18 -13.27 0.31
C TYR A 67 29.85 -11.96 -0.14
N PRO A 68 30.97 -11.49 0.48
CA PRO A 68 31.64 -10.26 0.04
C PRO A 68 32.11 -10.30 -1.42
N GLU A 69 32.52 -11.45 -1.92
CA GLU A 69 32.95 -11.64 -3.30
C GLU A 69 31.73 -11.68 -4.24
N ALA A 70 30.70 -12.43 -3.87
CA ALA A 70 29.46 -12.54 -4.64
C ALA A 70 28.75 -11.19 -4.79
N ILE A 71 28.61 -10.42 -3.70
CA ILE A 71 27.90 -9.14 -3.75
C ILE A 71 28.65 -8.10 -4.58
N LYS A 72 29.99 -8.13 -4.56
CA LYS A 72 30.81 -7.26 -5.41
C LYS A 72 30.55 -7.53 -6.90
N ILE A 73 30.45 -8.80 -7.29
CA ILE A 73 30.11 -9.19 -8.66
C ILE A 73 28.72 -8.69 -9.04
N ILE A 74 27.72 -8.90 -8.16
CA ILE A 74 26.35 -8.43 -8.38
C ILE A 74 26.34 -6.92 -8.60
N LEU A 75 26.96 -6.13 -7.71
CA LEU A 75 26.98 -4.67 -7.80
C LEU A 75 27.65 -4.18 -9.08
N ASN A 76 28.76 -4.81 -9.50
CA ASN A 76 29.44 -4.45 -10.74
C ASN A 76 28.60 -4.74 -11.99
N SER A 77 27.62 -5.65 -11.91
CA SER A 77 26.73 -6.01 -13.03
C SER A 77 25.54 -5.05 -13.23
N PHE A 78 25.37 -4.07 -12.35
CA PHE A 78 24.23 -3.15 -12.39
C PHE A 78 24.33 -2.15 -13.56
N ASP A 79 23.18 -1.71 -14.08
CA ASP A 79 23.11 -0.63 -15.06
C ASP A 79 23.07 0.76 -14.39
N ALA A 80 22.75 1.79 -15.18
CA ALA A 80 22.62 3.15 -14.69
C ALA A 80 21.49 3.29 -13.66
N GLU A 81 21.61 4.27 -12.77
CA GLU A 81 20.56 4.61 -11.81
C GLU A 81 19.30 5.15 -12.49
N LEU A 82 18.16 5.02 -11.82
CA LEU A 82 16.91 5.59 -12.31
C LEU A 82 16.98 7.11 -12.36
N GLN A 83 16.68 7.65 -13.53
CA GLN A 83 16.56 9.09 -13.77
C GLN A 83 15.15 9.63 -13.50
N VAL A 84 14.23 8.76 -13.09
CA VAL A 84 12.83 9.10 -12.81
C VAL A 84 12.44 8.61 -11.43
N ALA A 85 11.58 9.37 -10.74
CA ALA A 85 11.09 9.00 -9.41
C ALA A 85 10.14 7.80 -9.42
N GLU A 86 9.39 7.59 -10.52
CA GLU A 86 8.44 6.48 -10.63
C GLU A 86 8.75 5.61 -11.85
N LEU A 87 8.95 4.32 -11.57
CA LEU A 87 9.06 3.29 -12.59
C LEU A 87 7.73 3.10 -13.31
N LYS A 88 7.78 3.13 -14.64
CA LYS A 88 6.67 2.72 -15.50
C LYS A 88 7.00 1.33 -16.06
N GLY A 89 6.13 0.36 -15.81
CA GLY A 89 6.32 -1.02 -16.28
C GLY A 89 7.03 -1.91 -15.26
N PHE A 90 7.72 -2.94 -15.77
CA PHE A 90 8.20 -4.07 -14.97
C PHE A 90 9.73 -4.24 -14.98
N GLU A 91 10.47 -3.34 -15.61
CA GLU A 91 11.92 -3.46 -15.81
C GLU A 91 12.67 -3.56 -14.47
N GLY A 92 12.23 -2.82 -13.45
CA GLY A 92 12.84 -2.86 -12.12
C GLY A 92 12.78 -4.23 -11.42
N PHE A 93 11.86 -5.13 -11.81
CA PHE A 93 11.77 -6.47 -11.20
C PHE A 93 13.04 -7.30 -11.41
N TYR A 94 13.87 -6.95 -12.40
CA TYR A 94 15.22 -7.46 -12.58
C TYR A 94 16.05 -7.44 -11.29
N TYR A 95 15.88 -6.41 -10.44
CA TYR A 95 16.64 -6.23 -9.21
C TYR A 95 16.08 -6.98 -8.00
N MET A 96 14.86 -7.50 -8.09
CA MET A 96 14.21 -8.19 -6.96
C MET A 96 14.99 -9.45 -6.48
N PRO A 97 15.49 -10.34 -7.37
CA PRO A 97 16.31 -11.48 -6.95
C PRO A 97 17.60 -11.09 -6.23
N PHE A 98 18.23 -9.97 -6.62
CA PHE A 98 19.42 -9.43 -5.93
C PHE A 98 19.07 -8.89 -4.54
N SER A 99 17.93 -8.21 -4.41
CA SER A 99 17.41 -7.73 -3.13
C SER A 99 17.17 -8.90 -2.15
N ILE A 100 16.56 -9.99 -2.64
CA ILE A 100 16.38 -11.24 -1.88
C ILE A 100 17.72 -11.88 -1.53
N PHE A 101 18.70 -11.86 -2.45
CA PHE A 101 20.03 -12.42 -2.23
C PHE A 101 20.73 -11.71 -1.06
N VAL A 102 20.68 -10.38 -1.02
CA VAL A 102 21.22 -9.57 0.08
C VAL A 102 20.50 -9.89 1.40
N ALA A 103 19.16 -9.96 1.39
CA ALA A 103 18.38 -10.22 2.60
C ALA A 103 18.59 -11.62 3.20
N THR A 104 18.96 -12.61 2.38
CA THR A 104 19.09 -14.01 2.79
C THR A 104 20.54 -14.43 3.03
N GLN A 105 21.50 -13.87 2.30
CA GLN A 105 22.92 -14.26 2.40
C GLN A 105 23.79 -13.20 3.10
N GLY A 106 23.29 -11.97 3.26
CA GLY A 106 24.09 -10.83 3.71
C GLY A 106 24.02 -10.48 5.19
N LEU A 107 23.20 -11.19 5.99
CA LEU A 107 22.92 -10.80 7.38
C LEU A 107 24.13 -10.81 8.33
N ASP A 108 25.24 -11.44 7.96
CA ASP A 108 26.49 -11.43 8.74
C ASP A 108 27.51 -10.40 8.21
N HIS A 109 27.17 -9.67 7.15
CA HIS A 109 28.00 -8.67 6.49
C HIS A 109 27.25 -7.33 6.36
N PHE A 110 26.78 -6.81 7.50
CA PHE A 110 25.88 -5.65 7.57
C PHE A 110 26.26 -4.49 6.66
N ASP A 111 27.49 -3.96 6.75
CA ASP A 111 27.86 -2.75 5.99
C ASP A 111 27.84 -2.99 4.47
N LEU A 112 28.34 -4.15 4.02
CA LEU A 112 28.30 -4.53 2.62
C LEU A 112 26.86 -4.70 2.12
N SER A 113 26.00 -5.29 2.95
CA SER A 113 24.59 -5.47 2.63
C SER A 113 23.82 -4.17 2.59
N MET A 114 24.03 -3.27 3.55
CA MET A 114 23.39 -1.95 3.56
C MET A 114 23.81 -1.14 2.34
N ASN A 115 25.09 -1.16 1.97
CA ASN A 115 25.56 -0.56 0.72
C ASN A 115 24.91 -1.22 -0.51
N ALA A 116 24.74 -2.54 -0.51
CA ALA A 116 24.08 -3.21 -1.62
C ALA A 116 22.59 -2.84 -1.74
N LEU A 117 21.87 -2.74 -0.62
CA LEU A 117 20.48 -2.27 -0.62
C LEU A 117 20.37 -0.80 -1.06
N TYR A 118 21.33 0.03 -0.69
CA TYR A 118 21.44 1.40 -1.19
C TYR A 118 21.58 1.43 -2.73
N GLU A 119 22.49 0.64 -3.30
CA GLU A 119 22.68 0.58 -4.75
C GLU A 119 21.49 -0.03 -5.51
N ILE A 120 20.84 -1.05 -4.93
CA ILE A 120 19.64 -1.67 -5.49
C ILE A 120 18.48 -0.68 -5.50
N THR A 121 18.26 0.06 -4.41
CA THR A 121 17.11 0.95 -4.31
C THR A 121 17.16 2.11 -5.30
N LYS A 122 18.35 2.54 -5.74
CA LYS A 122 18.52 3.55 -6.80
C LYS A 122 18.08 3.06 -8.19
N ARG A 123 17.83 1.75 -8.35
CA ARG A 123 17.45 1.09 -9.62
C ARG A 123 16.05 0.45 -9.58
N PHE A 124 15.57 0.13 -8.37
CA PHE A 124 14.26 -0.46 -8.15
C PHE A 124 13.72 -0.13 -6.76
N THR A 125 13.89 -1.05 -5.81
CA THR A 125 13.50 -0.89 -4.41
C THR A 125 14.15 -1.98 -3.55
N SER A 126 14.49 -1.61 -2.32
CA SER A 126 14.94 -2.52 -1.27
C SER A 126 13.96 -2.62 -0.11
N GLU A 127 12.71 -2.20 -0.30
CA GLU A 127 11.68 -2.05 0.76
C GLU A 127 11.37 -3.35 1.52
N ASP A 128 11.45 -4.51 0.87
CA ASP A 128 11.24 -5.81 1.52
C ASP A 128 12.52 -6.33 2.18
N ALA A 129 13.64 -6.24 1.46
CA ALA A 129 14.94 -6.77 1.89
C ALA A 129 15.51 -6.06 3.13
N ILE A 130 15.35 -4.73 3.22
CA ILE A 130 15.80 -3.94 4.38
C ILE A 130 15.16 -4.40 5.69
N ARG A 131 13.99 -5.05 5.62
CA ARG A 131 13.23 -5.50 6.79
C ARG A 131 13.94 -6.63 7.54
N SER A 132 14.69 -7.48 6.85
CA SER A 132 15.52 -8.50 7.52
C SER A 132 16.58 -7.86 8.42
N PHE A 133 17.10 -6.69 8.03
CA PHE A 133 18.07 -5.93 8.81
C PHE A 133 17.40 -5.14 9.93
N LEU A 134 16.22 -4.55 9.69
CA LEU A 134 15.42 -3.93 10.76
C LEU A 134 15.04 -4.93 11.87
N VAL A 135 14.79 -6.19 11.51
CA VAL A 135 14.49 -7.25 12.49
C VAL A 135 15.74 -7.70 13.24
N LYS A 136 16.86 -7.95 12.53
CA LYS A 136 18.09 -8.49 13.17
C LYS A 136 18.92 -7.42 13.88
N PHE A 137 18.94 -6.18 13.39
CA PHE A 137 19.79 -5.07 13.84
C PHE A 137 19.03 -3.73 13.88
N PRO A 138 17.93 -3.62 14.62
CA PRO A 138 17.03 -2.47 14.56
C PRO A 138 17.74 -1.12 14.74
N GLU A 139 18.53 -0.96 15.81
CA GLU A 139 19.22 0.29 16.12
C GLU A 139 20.22 0.68 15.03
N ARG A 140 21.04 -0.28 14.58
CA ARG A 140 22.05 -0.04 13.54
C ARG A 140 21.42 0.29 12.20
N THR A 141 20.33 -0.38 11.83
CA THR A 141 19.60 -0.10 10.59
C THR A 141 18.91 1.26 10.66
N LEU A 142 18.25 1.59 11.77
CA LEU A 142 17.61 2.91 11.96
C LEU A 142 18.63 4.05 11.87
N ALA A 143 19.83 3.89 12.45
CA ALA A 143 20.91 4.87 12.33
C ALA A 143 21.31 5.15 10.87
N VAL A 144 21.38 4.11 10.03
CA VAL A 144 21.62 4.30 8.58
C VAL A 144 20.42 4.99 7.91
N LEU A 145 19.20 4.62 8.27
CA LEU A 145 18.00 5.24 7.71
C LEU A 145 17.86 6.72 8.06
N HIS A 146 18.32 7.15 9.24
CA HIS A 146 18.41 8.57 9.59
C HIS A 146 19.35 9.36 8.68
N GLN A 147 20.48 8.76 8.28
CA GLN A 147 21.38 9.36 7.31
C GLN A 147 20.71 9.42 5.93
N TRP A 148 20.15 8.30 5.47
CA TRP A 148 19.46 8.17 4.19
C TRP A 148 18.22 9.06 4.04
N ALA A 149 17.63 9.53 5.14
CA ALA A 149 16.53 10.49 5.09
C ALA A 149 16.92 11.84 4.46
N HIS A 150 18.23 12.14 4.44
CA HIS A 150 18.80 13.36 3.88
C HIS A 150 19.49 13.14 2.53
N ASP A 151 19.39 11.93 1.96
CA ASP A 151 20.09 11.57 0.74
C ASP A 151 19.60 12.39 -0.47
N GLU A 152 20.49 12.71 -1.41
CA GLU A 152 20.12 13.42 -2.63
C GLU A 152 19.20 12.58 -3.53
N ASN A 153 19.37 11.24 -3.49
CA ASN A 153 18.60 10.32 -4.31
C ASN A 153 17.19 10.09 -3.72
N VAL A 154 16.18 10.42 -4.53
CA VAL A 154 14.76 10.28 -4.15
C VAL A 154 14.37 8.85 -3.77
N HIS A 155 14.96 7.83 -4.40
CA HIS A 155 14.62 6.43 -4.14
C HIS A 155 15.16 5.96 -2.79
N VAL A 156 16.30 6.51 -2.37
CA VAL A 156 16.88 6.27 -1.05
C VAL A 156 16.00 6.90 0.04
N ARG A 157 15.63 8.18 -0.13
CA ARG A 157 14.71 8.84 0.82
C ARG A 157 13.35 8.14 0.90
N ARG A 158 12.83 7.67 -0.24
CA ARG A 158 11.59 6.88 -0.26
C ARG A 158 11.76 5.55 0.46
N LEU A 159 12.89 4.87 0.33
CA LEU A 159 13.16 3.60 1.03
C LEU A 159 13.09 3.77 2.55
N VAL A 160 13.58 4.89 3.09
CA VAL A 160 13.50 5.19 4.53
C VAL A 160 12.06 5.12 5.04
N SER A 161 11.13 5.78 4.36
CA SER A 161 9.72 5.72 4.71
C SER A 161 9.07 4.38 4.36
N GLU A 162 9.36 3.80 3.19
CA GLU A 162 8.64 2.62 2.72
C GLU A 162 9.09 1.34 3.44
N GLY A 163 10.39 1.15 3.59
CA GLY A 163 11.00 -0.01 4.23
C GLY A 163 10.64 -0.13 5.71
N THR A 164 10.32 0.97 6.37
CA THR A 164 9.90 1.03 7.78
C THR A 164 8.38 0.96 7.98
N ARG A 165 7.59 0.81 6.92
CA ARG A 165 6.13 0.66 7.05
C ARG A 165 5.78 -0.53 7.94
N PRO A 166 4.97 -0.37 9.00
CA PRO A 166 4.60 -1.48 9.88
C PRO A 166 3.83 -2.59 9.15
N ARG A 167 3.03 -2.21 8.13
CA ARG A 167 2.11 -3.08 7.38
C ARG A 167 2.33 -3.01 5.85
N LEU A 168 3.60 -3.02 5.42
CA LEU A 168 3.96 -3.00 4.00
C LEU A 168 3.28 -4.18 3.24
N PRO A 169 2.55 -3.94 2.15
CA PRO A 169 1.95 -4.99 1.35
C PRO A 169 3.00 -5.96 0.80
N TRP A 170 2.63 -7.24 0.71
CA TRP A 170 3.47 -8.34 0.21
C TRP A 170 4.73 -8.65 1.03
N ALA A 171 5.20 -7.77 1.91
CA ALA A 171 6.34 -7.99 2.80
C ALA A 171 5.91 -8.54 4.18
N GLN A 172 6.88 -9.06 4.94
CA GLN A 172 6.67 -9.39 6.36
C GLN A 172 6.23 -8.14 7.13
N ARG A 173 5.32 -8.26 8.12
CA ARG A 173 5.01 -7.12 9.01
C ARG A 173 6.19 -6.85 9.96
N LEU A 174 6.22 -5.65 10.54
CA LEU A 174 7.16 -5.30 11.62
C LEU A 174 6.36 -5.06 12.90
N PRO A 175 6.04 -6.13 13.68
CA PRO A 175 5.24 -6.00 14.91
C PRO A 175 5.81 -4.97 15.88
N ALA A 176 7.14 -4.92 16.04
CA ALA A 176 7.79 -3.91 16.88
C ALA A 176 7.41 -2.46 16.52
N PHE A 177 7.23 -2.14 15.23
CA PHE A 177 6.79 -0.81 14.77
C PHE A 177 5.26 -0.65 14.75
N GLN A 178 4.51 -1.74 14.87
CA GLN A 178 3.08 -1.67 15.15
C GLN A 178 2.84 -1.37 16.63
N ASP A 179 3.66 -1.95 17.51
CA ASP A 179 3.56 -1.79 18.96
C ASP A 179 4.12 -0.43 19.40
N ASP A 180 5.30 -0.05 18.90
CA ASP A 180 5.89 1.28 19.10
C ASP A 180 6.34 1.91 17.76
N PRO A 181 5.53 2.82 17.18
CA PRO A 181 5.88 3.50 15.94
C PRO A 181 6.83 4.70 16.15
N GLY A 182 7.28 5.00 17.38
CA GLY A 182 8.14 6.14 17.71
C GLY A 182 9.34 6.31 16.77
N PRO A 183 10.20 5.28 16.60
CA PRO A 183 11.36 5.35 15.70
C PRO A 183 10.99 5.62 14.24
N VAL A 184 9.83 5.12 13.79
CA VAL A 184 9.34 5.36 12.43
C VAL A 184 8.90 6.82 12.30
N LEU A 185 8.17 7.36 13.28
CA LEU A 185 7.71 8.74 13.27
C LEU A 185 8.88 9.74 13.24
N GLU A 186 9.99 9.44 13.90
CA GLU A 186 11.22 10.25 13.82
C GLU A 186 11.74 10.36 12.38
N LEU A 187 11.78 9.25 11.65
CA LEU A 187 12.16 9.24 10.23
C LEU A 187 11.14 10.00 9.35
N LEU A 188 9.84 9.82 9.61
CA LEU A 188 8.80 10.52 8.87
C LEU A 188 8.81 12.03 9.13
N GLU A 189 9.22 12.47 10.32
CA GLU A 189 9.39 13.88 10.68
C GLU A 189 10.45 14.56 9.80
N LEU A 190 11.53 13.85 9.44
CA LEU A 190 12.56 14.32 8.52
C LEU A 190 12.03 14.44 7.08
N LEU A 191 11.18 13.49 6.65
CA LEU A 191 10.67 13.41 5.28
C LEU A 191 9.36 14.17 5.03
N LYS A 192 8.73 14.74 6.06
CA LYS A 192 7.40 15.38 5.93
C LYS A 192 7.36 16.57 4.96
N GLN A 193 8.50 17.19 4.68
CA GLN A 193 8.65 18.32 3.75
C GLN A 193 9.39 17.95 2.47
N ASP A 194 9.60 16.65 2.20
CA ASP A 194 10.32 16.21 1.00
C ASP A 194 9.73 16.86 -0.27
N PRO A 195 10.55 17.41 -1.19
CA PRO A 195 10.06 18.05 -2.41
C PRO A 195 9.37 17.06 -3.36
N GLU A 196 9.67 15.78 -3.27
CA GLU A 196 9.18 14.76 -4.18
C GLU A 196 7.86 14.14 -3.72
N LEU A 197 6.85 14.16 -4.60
CA LEU A 197 5.54 13.55 -4.31
C LEU A 197 5.67 12.04 -4.07
N TYR A 198 6.61 11.38 -4.74
CA TYR A 198 6.91 9.96 -4.58
C TYR A 198 7.25 9.62 -3.12
N VAL A 199 8.11 10.41 -2.48
CA VAL A 199 8.47 10.25 -1.06
C VAL A 199 7.30 10.60 -0.16
N ARG A 200 6.64 11.75 -0.37
CA ARG A 200 5.48 12.17 0.44
C ARG A 200 4.34 11.13 0.41
N ARG A 201 4.14 10.44 -0.72
CA ARG A 201 3.16 9.35 -0.83
C ARG A 201 3.53 8.17 0.06
N SER A 202 4.81 7.81 0.13
CA SER A 202 5.30 6.80 1.07
C SER A 202 5.05 7.22 2.51
N VAL A 203 5.39 8.47 2.88
CA VAL A 203 5.16 9.02 4.24
C VAL A 203 3.67 8.92 4.61
N ALA A 204 2.78 9.33 3.71
CA ALA A 204 1.35 9.25 3.93
C ALA A 204 0.84 7.80 4.05
N ASN A 205 1.40 6.85 3.29
CA ASN A 205 1.06 5.44 3.40
C ASN A 205 1.54 4.84 4.72
N ASN A 206 2.73 5.22 5.18
CA ASN A 206 3.29 4.79 6.45
C ASN A 206 2.43 5.29 7.63
N LEU A 207 2.11 6.59 7.68
CA LEU A 207 1.19 7.13 8.69
C LEU A 207 -0.19 6.45 8.67
N ASN A 208 -0.73 6.16 7.48
CA ASN A 208 -1.99 5.43 7.37
C ASN A 208 -1.90 3.98 7.86
N ASP A 209 -0.73 3.34 7.76
CA ASP A 209 -0.50 2.02 8.33
C ASP A 209 -0.39 2.07 9.85
N ILE A 210 0.34 3.04 10.40
CA ILE A 210 0.44 3.30 11.84
C ILE A 210 -0.96 3.56 12.43
N ALA A 211 -1.82 4.32 11.75
CA ALA A 211 -3.15 4.67 12.23
C ALA A 211 -4.09 3.47 12.47
N LYS A 212 -3.76 2.28 11.93
CA LYS A 212 -4.55 1.06 12.14
C LYS A 212 -4.37 0.47 13.54
N ASP A 213 -3.23 0.74 14.16
CA ASP A 213 -2.86 0.23 15.49
C ASP A 213 -2.73 1.39 16.52
N ASN A 214 -2.25 2.55 16.08
CA ASN A 214 -1.98 3.74 16.91
C ASN A 214 -2.70 4.99 16.38
N PRO A 215 -4.05 5.00 16.29
CA PRO A 215 -4.81 6.09 15.70
C PRO A 215 -4.59 7.43 16.41
N ASP A 216 -4.61 7.46 17.76
CA ASP A 216 -4.44 8.68 18.54
C ASP A 216 -3.09 9.36 18.33
N LEU A 217 -2.02 8.55 18.22
CA LEU A 217 -0.68 9.07 17.98
C LEU A 217 -0.56 9.70 16.60
N VAL A 218 -1.12 9.06 15.56
CA VAL A 218 -1.17 9.65 14.22
C VAL A 218 -1.97 10.93 14.22
N ILE A 219 -3.12 10.99 14.89
CA ILE A 219 -3.95 12.19 14.96
C ILE A 219 -3.16 13.35 15.58
N LYS A 220 -2.51 13.14 16.73
CA LYS A 220 -1.65 14.15 17.37
C LYS A 220 -0.52 14.61 16.44
N THR A 221 0.12 13.69 15.71
CA THR A 221 1.16 14.03 14.73
C THR A 221 0.61 14.89 13.60
N LEU A 222 -0.56 14.54 13.04
CA LEU A 222 -1.19 15.31 11.96
C LEU A 222 -1.66 16.69 12.45
N GLU A 223 -2.18 16.80 13.67
CA GLU A 223 -2.54 18.08 14.31
C GLU A 223 -1.31 18.98 14.46
N LYS A 224 -0.19 18.43 14.97
CA LYS A 224 1.09 19.15 15.07
C LYS A 224 1.57 19.61 13.68
N TRP A 225 1.57 18.72 12.70
CA TRP A 225 2.02 19.04 11.34
C TRP A 225 1.14 20.07 10.63
N SER A 226 -0.16 20.10 10.95
CA SER A 226 -1.09 21.07 10.35
C SER A 226 -0.77 22.53 10.65
N GLN A 227 -0.02 22.78 11.73
CA GLN A 227 0.44 24.13 12.11
C GLN A 227 1.51 24.67 11.13
N VAL A 228 2.16 23.79 10.36
CA VAL A 228 3.14 24.18 9.35
C VAL A 228 2.42 24.48 8.04
N LYS A 229 2.51 25.75 7.59
CA LYS A 229 1.93 26.19 6.31
C LYS A 229 2.77 25.68 5.11
N ASN A 230 2.61 24.41 4.78
CA ASN A 230 3.27 23.77 3.64
C ASN A 230 2.26 22.93 2.83
N PRO A 231 2.06 23.18 1.52
CA PRO A 231 1.12 22.43 0.69
C PRO A 231 1.39 20.92 0.62
N GLY A 232 2.66 20.52 0.66
CA GLY A 232 3.10 19.12 0.70
C GLY A 232 2.68 18.42 2.00
N ILE A 233 2.85 19.08 3.15
CA ILE A 233 2.35 18.57 4.44
C ILE A 233 0.82 18.44 4.41
N GLN A 234 0.11 19.45 3.90
CA GLN A 234 -1.35 19.40 3.77
C GLN A 234 -1.82 18.25 2.86
N TRP A 235 -1.05 17.95 1.81
CA TRP A 235 -1.27 16.78 0.97
C TRP A 235 -1.08 15.48 1.77
N ILE A 236 -0.02 15.38 2.57
CA ILE A 236 0.24 14.21 3.44
C ILE A 236 -0.91 14.03 4.43
N ILE A 237 -1.35 15.08 5.14
CA ILE A 237 -2.44 15.01 6.13
C ILE A 237 -3.72 14.41 5.51
N ARG A 238 -4.09 14.86 4.30
CA ARG A 238 -5.26 14.32 3.58
C ARG A 238 -5.09 12.83 3.23
N HIS A 239 -3.92 12.43 2.76
CA HIS A 239 -3.68 11.05 2.31
C HIS A 239 -3.48 10.09 3.48
N ALA A 240 -2.77 10.50 4.52
CA ALA A 240 -2.47 9.72 5.72
C ALA A 240 -3.72 9.40 6.52
N SER A 241 -4.65 10.34 6.59
CA SER A 241 -5.83 10.23 7.44
C SER A 241 -7.02 9.51 6.82
N ARG A 242 -6.90 9.00 5.58
CA ARG A 242 -7.99 8.38 4.81
C ARG A 242 -8.74 7.25 5.54
N THR A 243 -8.04 6.49 6.39
CA THR A 243 -8.66 5.43 7.20
C THR A 243 -9.48 6.02 8.33
N LEU A 244 -8.92 6.99 9.07
CA LEU A 244 -9.59 7.70 10.16
C LEU A 244 -10.80 8.50 9.66
N VAL A 245 -10.70 9.11 8.47
CA VAL A 245 -11.85 9.78 7.81
C VAL A 245 -12.98 8.79 7.53
N LYS A 246 -12.67 7.58 7.04
CA LYS A 246 -13.68 6.53 6.81
C LYS A 246 -14.28 6.00 8.12
N GLN A 247 -13.51 6.01 9.20
CA GLN A 247 -14.00 5.67 10.54
C GLN A 247 -14.84 6.80 11.15
N GLY A 248 -14.85 7.99 10.54
CA GLY A 248 -15.60 9.13 11.04
C GLY A 248 -14.93 9.84 12.22
N ASP A 249 -13.61 9.75 12.40
CA ASP A 249 -12.95 10.39 13.53
C ASP A 249 -13.15 11.93 13.50
N PRO A 250 -13.76 12.53 14.53
CA PRO A 250 -14.14 13.93 14.53
C PRO A 250 -12.94 14.88 14.55
N ARG A 251 -11.81 14.49 15.18
CA ARG A 251 -10.61 15.34 15.23
C ARG A 251 -10.01 15.46 13.83
N VAL A 252 -9.90 14.35 13.12
CA VAL A 252 -9.41 14.33 11.73
C VAL A 252 -10.35 15.09 10.79
N LEU A 253 -11.66 14.88 10.92
CA LEU A 253 -12.63 15.61 10.10
C LEU A 253 -12.53 17.12 10.33
N SER A 254 -12.43 17.55 11.59
CA SER A 254 -12.20 18.95 11.95
C SER A 254 -10.89 19.48 11.38
N LEU A 255 -9.80 18.70 11.47
CA LEU A 255 -8.49 19.04 10.91
C LEU A 255 -8.54 19.30 9.39
N LEU A 256 -9.39 18.57 8.68
CA LEU A 256 -9.62 18.73 7.24
C LEU A 256 -10.67 19.80 6.89
N GLY A 257 -11.23 20.48 7.90
CA GLY A 257 -12.20 21.56 7.74
C GLY A 257 -13.64 21.08 7.51
N TYR A 258 -13.98 19.88 7.97
CA TYR A 258 -15.36 19.38 7.99
C TYR A 258 -16.01 19.73 9.33
N ASN A 259 -17.27 20.16 9.28
CA ASN A 259 -18.05 20.43 10.47
C ASN A 259 -18.47 19.11 11.13
N THR A 260 -18.11 18.93 12.40
CA THR A 260 -18.48 17.77 13.22
C THR A 260 -19.79 17.97 14.00
N ARG A 261 -20.22 19.22 14.21
CA ARG A 261 -21.56 19.56 14.71
C ARG A 261 -22.51 19.69 13.54
N LEU A 262 -22.86 18.55 12.99
CA LEU A 262 -23.55 18.45 11.72
C LEU A 262 -25.02 18.89 11.84
N LYS A 263 -25.43 19.90 11.06
CA LYS A 263 -26.84 20.23 10.83
C LYS A 263 -27.24 19.80 9.43
N ILE A 264 -27.28 18.48 9.28
CA ILE A 264 -27.68 17.79 8.05
C ILE A 264 -28.73 16.77 8.41
N GLU A 265 -29.76 16.71 7.59
CA GLU A 265 -30.80 15.68 7.66
C GLU A 265 -30.78 14.84 6.38
N ILE A 266 -31.15 13.56 6.52
CA ILE A 266 -31.33 12.64 5.41
C ILE A 266 -32.82 12.34 5.27
N GLU A 267 -33.39 12.71 4.13
CA GLU A 267 -34.78 12.40 3.78
C GLU A 267 -34.82 11.36 2.64
N ASN A 268 -35.99 10.73 2.48
CA ASN A 268 -36.28 9.86 1.34
C ASN A 268 -35.25 8.74 1.11
N PHE A 269 -34.64 8.23 2.18
CA PHE A 269 -33.69 7.13 2.10
C PHE A 269 -34.36 5.82 1.67
N LYS A 270 -33.88 5.25 0.57
CA LYS A 270 -34.39 4.01 -0.02
C LYS A 270 -33.25 3.11 -0.48
N ILE A 271 -33.52 1.81 -0.42
CA ILE A 271 -32.70 0.74 -1.00
C ILE A 271 -33.62 -0.08 -1.90
N GLU A 272 -33.31 -0.13 -3.19
CA GLU A 272 -34.16 -0.80 -4.18
C GLU A 272 -33.31 -1.64 -5.14
N PRO A 273 -33.70 -2.90 -5.44
CA PRO A 273 -34.74 -3.66 -4.75
C PRO A 273 -34.29 -4.09 -3.33
N ARG A 274 -35.26 -4.40 -2.45
CA ARG A 274 -34.98 -4.90 -1.08
C ARG A 274 -34.52 -6.36 -1.03
N GLN A 275 -34.50 -7.04 -2.17
CA GLN A 275 -34.05 -8.42 -2.32
C GLN A 275 -33.34 -8.56 -3.67
N ILE A 276 -32.15 -9.15 -3.68
CA ILE A 276 -31.37 -9.41 -4.90
C ILE A 276 -30.84 -10.84 -4.90
N GLU A 277 -30.70 -11.41 -6.09
CA GLU A 277 -29.92 -12.62 -6.30
C GLU A 277 -28.42 -12.32 -6.32
N PHE A 278 -27.60 -13.36 -6.14
CA PHE A 278 -26.16 -13.25 -6.34
C PHE A 278 -25.82 -12.72 -7.75
N GLY A 279 -24.92 -11.74 -7.84
CA GLY A 279 -24.63 -11.04 -9.10
C GLY A 279 -25.54 -9.84 -9.38
N GLY A 280 -26.62 -9.67 -8.61
CA GLY A 280 -27.52 -8.53 -8.68
C GLY A 280 -26.89 -7.21 -8.21
N LYS A 281 -27.70 -6.15 -8.24
CA LYS A 281 -27.32 -4.80 -7.82
C LYS A 281 -28.43 -4.15 -7.01
N ILE A 282 -28.04 -3.37 -6.01
CA ILE A 282 -28.94 -2.47 -5.29
C ILE A 282 -28.71 -1.02 -5.72
N PHE A 283 -29.74 -0.20 -5.59
CA PHE A 283 -29.72 1.25 -5.73
C PHE A 283 -30.04 1.86 -4.38
N ILE A 284 -29.12 2.71 -3.91
CA ILE A 284 -29.24 3.47 -2.67
C ILE A 284 -29.54 4.91 -3.08
N SER A 285 -30.68 5.44 -2.66
CA SER A 285 -31.09 6.82 -2.96
C SER A 285 -31.54 7.55 -1.70
N PHE A 286 -31.27 8.85 -1.63
CA PHE A 286 -31.64 9.72 -0.51
C PHE A 286 -31.46 11.20 -0.87
N GLU A 287 -32.00 12.08 -0.03
CA GLU A 287 -31.81 13.52 -0.11
C GLU A 287 -31.03 14.02 1.10
N VAL A 288 -30.02 14.84 0.84
CA VAL A 288 -29.21 15.52 1.87
C VAL A 288 -29.71 16.95 2.00
N ILE A 289 -30.06 17.36 3.22
CA ILE A 289 -30.63 18.69 3.49
C ILE A 289 -29.76 19.41 4.50
N SER A 290 -29.29 20.59 4.15
CA SER A 290 -28.52 21.45 5.05
C SER A 290 -29.43 22.41 5.80
N SER A 291 -29.52 22.26 7.12
CA SER A 291 -30.18 23.23 8.01
C SER A 291 -29.19 24.28 8.56
N GLU A 292 -27.96 24.33 8.03
CA GLU A 292 -27.03 25.42 8.33
C GLU A 292 -27.40 26.74 7.64
N LYS A 293 -26.98 27.85 8.27
CA LYS A 293 -27.12 29.21 7.73
C LYS A 293 -26.03 29.59 6.73
N LYS A 294 -24.98 28.77 6.60
CA LYS A 294 -23.83 29.00 5.71
C LYS A 294 -23.51 27.72 4.94
N ALA A 295 -22.80 27.88 3.83
CA ALA A 295 -22.28 26.74 3.09
C ALA A 295 -21.30 25.92 3.96
N GLN A 296 -21.37 24.60 3.87
CA GLN A 296 -20.51 23.69 4.62
C GLN A 296 -19.98 22.56 3.73
N LYS A 297 -18.77 22.07 4.06
CA LYS A 297 -18.19 20.89 3.40
C LYS A 297 -18.78 19.62 4.00
N ILE A 298 -19.17 18.69 3.15
CA ILE A 298 -19.62 17.36 3.52
C ILE A 298 -18.81 16.28 2.82
N ILE A 299 -18.47 15.22 3.55
CA ILE A 299 -18.09 13.92 3.02
C ILE A 299 -19.30 13.00 3.18
N LEU A 300 -19.75 12.44 2.07
CA LEU A 300 -20.77 11.42 2.01
C LEU A 300 -20.09 10.09 1.76
N ASP A 301 -20.31 9.15 2.66
CA ASP A 301 -19.93 7.75 2.54
C ASP A 301 -21.17 6.87 2.77
N TYR A 302 -21.15 5.63 2.29
CA TYR A 302 -22.11 4.62 2.70
C TYR A 302 -21.39 3.38 3.21
N ILE A 303 -21.98 2.71 4.18
CA ILE A 303 -21.42 1.55 4.83
C ILE A 303 -22.31 0.37 4.50
N ILE A 304 -21.74 -0.73 3.99
CA ILE A 304 -22.46 -2.00 3.88
C ILE A 304 -21.91 -2.94 4.94
N HIS A 305 -22.81 -3.42 5.81
CA HIS A 305 -22.57 -4.46 6.79
C HIS A 305 -22.76 -5.82 6.12
N HIS A 306 -21.68 -6.32 5.51
CA HIS A 306 -21.73 -7.55 4.76
C HIS A 306 -21.82 -8.77 5.66
N VAL A 307 -22.77 -9.66 5.37
CA VAL A 307 -22.85 -11.00 5.97
C VAL A 307 -21.58 -11.80 5.65
N LYS A 308 -21.10 -12.55 6.64
CA LYS A 308 -19.95 -13.45 6.56
C LYS A 308 -20.39 -14.92 6.61
N ALA A 309 -19.45 -15.83 6.35
CA ALA A 309 -19.67 -17.28 6.43
C ALA A 309 -20.29 -17.75 7.76
N ASN A 310 -20.04 -17.04 8.87
CA ASN A 310 -20.57 -17.37 10.19
C ASN A 310 -21.89 -16.65 10.53
N GLY A 311 -22.55 -16.03 9.55
CA GLY A 311 -23.81 -15.29 9.72
C GLY A 311 -23.67 -13.91 10.36
N LYS A 312 -22.51 -13.56 10.94
CA LYS A 312 -22.26 -12.20 11.46
C LYS A 312 -22.05 -11.20 10.31
N THR A 313 -22.23 -9.92 10.61
CA THR A 313 -21.96 -8.85 9.65
C THR A 313 -20.64 -8.13 9.95
N THR A 314 -20.01 -7.58 8.91
CA THR A 314 -18.83 -6.70 9.05
C THR A 314 -18.99 -5.45 8.21
N PRO A 315 -18.70 -4.25 8.75
CA PRO A 315 -18.85 -3.01 8.01
C PRO A 315 -17.78 -2.87 6.93
N LYS A 316 -18.19 -2.36 5.77
CA LYS A 316 -17.29 -1.84 4.74
C LYS A 316 -17.75 -0.45 4.32
N VAL A 317 -16.90 0.54 4.58
CA VAL A 317 -17.12 1.92 4.17
C VAL A 317 -16.72 2.12 2.70
N PHE A 318 -17.62 2.69 1.93
CA PHE A 318 -17.44 3.06 0.53
C PHE A 318 -17.55 4.58 0.37
N LYS A 319 -16.58 5.16 -0.35
CA LYS A 319 -16.61 6.59 -0.68
C LYS A 319 -17.75 6.86 -1.66
N LEU A 320 -18.58 7.86 -1.37
CA LEU A 320 -19.66 8.27 -2.25
C LEU A 320 -19.36 9.61 -2.92
N SER A 321 -19.18 10.69 -2.16
CA SER A 321 -18.77 11.99 -2.71
C SER A 321 -18.25 12.96 -1.65
N GLN A 322 -17.54 14.00 -2.08
CA GLN A 322 -17.22 15.17 -1.27
C GLN A 322 -17.78 16.41 -1.96
N LYS A 323 -18.53 17.22 -1.23
CA LYS A 323 -19.23 18.38 -1.81
C LYS A 323 -19.27 19.54 -0.82
N VAL A 324 -19.50 20.74 -1.34
CA VAL A 324 -19.97 21.88 -0.56
C VAL A 324 -21.48 21.95 -0.74
N ILE A 325 -22.22 21.99 0.37
CA ILE A 325 -23.68 22.18 0.36
C ILE A 325 -23.99 23.57 0.89
N SER A 326 -24.77 24.34 0.13
CA SER A 326 -25.19 25.69 0.51
C SER A 326 -26.20 25.68 1.67
N ALA A 327 -26.41 26.84 2.28
CA ALA A 327 -27.42 27.02 3.32
C ALA A 327 -28.82 26.65 2.80
N GLY A 328 -29.59 25.85 3.54
CA GLY A 328 -30.94 25.42 3.14
C GLY A 328 -31.00 24.49 1.92
N GLN A 329 -29.87 24.14 1.30
CA GLN A 329 -29.87 23.39 0.05
C GLN A 329 -30.27 21.93 0.31
N LYS A 330 -31.09 21.40 -0.61
CA LYS A 330 -31.42 19.99 -0.75
C LYS A 330 -30.69 19.40 -1.96
N VAL A 331 -30.06 18.23 -1.78
CA VAL A 331 -29.31 17.54 -2.84
C VAL A 331 -29.73 16.07 -2.88
N SER A 332 -30.29 15.63 -4.00
CA SER A 332 -30.61 14.21 -4.23
C SER A 332 -29.35 13.42 -4.63
N ILE A 333 -29.23 12.23 -4.08
CA ILE A 333 -28.11 11.31 -4.29
C ILE A 333 -28.66 9.94 -4.68
N THR A 334 -28.05 9.34 -5.69
CA THR A 334 -28.31 7.95 -6.09
C THR A 334 -27.00 7.23 -6.35
N LYS A 335 -26.84 6.03 -5.81
CA LYS A 335 -25.67 5.17 -6.01
C LYS A 335 -26.07 3.71 -6.18
N ASN A 336 -25.56 3.05 -7.22
CA ASN A 336 -25.67 1.59 -7.32
C ASN A 336 -24.48 0.88 -6.65
N HIS A 337 -24.72 -0.34 -6.16
CA HIS A 337 -23.71 -1.26 -5.65
C HIS A 337 -23.93 -2.66 -6.23
N SER A 338 -22.88 -3.25 -6.81
CA SER A 338 -22.92 -4.56 -7.46
C SER A 338 -22.46 -5.67 -6.54
N PHE A 339 -23.17 -6.80 -6.56
CA PHE A 339 -22.84 -8.05 -5.87
C PHE A 339 -22.32 -9.13 -6.83
N GLN A 340 -21.76 -8.72 -7.97
CA GLN A 340 -21.02 -9.62 -8.87
C GLN A 340 -19.78 -10.19 -8.21
N ALA A 341 -19.41 -11.41 -8.60
CA ALA A 341 -18.22 -12.07 -8.10
C ALA A 341 -16.96 -11.21 -8.36
N ILE A 342 -16.17 -10.99 -7.31
CA ILE A 342 -14.88 -10.30 -7.37
C ILE A 342 -13.82 -11.14 -6.66
N THR A 343 -12.56 -11.01 -7.08
CA THR A 343 -11.45 -11.79 -6.52
C THR A 343 -11.11 -11.43 -5.07
N THR A 344 -11.53 -10.25 -4.61
CA THR A 344 -11.14 -9.71 -3.30
C THR A 344 -12.19 -9.93 -2.20
N ARG A 345 -13.36 -10.51 -2.53
CA ARG A 345 -14.44 -10.72 -1.56
C ARG A 345 -15.40 -11.82 -2.00
N VAL A 346 -15.75 -12.67 -1.04
CA VAL A 346 -16.89 -13.59 -1.13
C VAL A 346 -18.12 -12.92 -0.52
N TYR A 347 -19.25 -12.97 -1.22
CA TYR A 347 -20.54 -12.53 -0.72
C TYR A 347 -21.33 -13.72 -0.18
N TYR A 348 -21.94 -13.54 0.99
CA TYR A 348 -22.76 -14.57 1.64
C TYR A 348 -24.22 -14.12 1.67
N PRO A 349 -25.17 -15.05 1.46
CA PRO A 349 -26.60 -14.76 1.52
C PRO A 349 -27.02 -14.32 2.93
N GLY A 350 -28.17 -13.64 3.01
CA GLY A 350 -28.73 -13.12 4.26
C GLY A 350 -29.04 -11.63 4.18
N GLU A 351 -29.40 -11.05 5.32
CA GLU A 351 -29.71 -9.62 5.43
C GLU A 351 -28.43 -8.78 5.56
N HIS A 352 -28.23 -7.85 4.63
CA HIS A 352 -27.13 -6.88 4.66
C HIS A 352 -27.70 -5.52 5.02
N CYS A 353 -27.11 -4.85 6.02
CA CYS A 353 -27.48 -3.49 6.40
C CYS A 353 -26.66 -2.46 5.60
N VAL A 354 -27.29 -1.35 5.23
CA VAL A 354 -26.70 -0.18 4.59
C VAL A 354 -26.94 1.04 5.46
N GLU A 355 -25.87 1.80 5.74
CA GLU A 355 -25.93 3.05 6.47
C GLU A 355 -25.40 4.20 5.61
N ILE A 356 -25.99 5.39 5.77
CA ILE A 356 -25.49 6.64 5.20
C ILE A 356 -24.71 7.39 6.26
N GLN A 357 -23.43 7.64 5.96
CA GLN A 357 -22.54 8.39 6.83
C GLN A 357 -22.22 9.76 6.23
N VAL A 358 -22.44 10.82 7.01
CA VAL A 358 -22.12 12.20 6.64
C VAL A 358 -21.19 12.79 7.68
N ASN A 359 -20.00 13.22 7.25
CA ASN A 359 -18.94 13.73 8.15
C ASN A 359 -18.77 12.85 9.40
N GLY A 360 -18.71 11.53 9.21
CA GLY A 360 -18.55 10.55 10.29
C GLY A 360 -19.83 10.15 11.04
N ASN A 361 -20.91 10.91 10.94
CA ASN A 361 -22.18 10.63 11.63
C ASN A 361 -23.08 9.73 10.78
N ILE A 362 -23.67 8.69 11.39
CA ILE A 362 -24.68 7.86 10.75
C ILE A 362 -26.02 8.57 10.83
N LEU A 363 -26.64 8.87 9.68
CA LEU A 363 -27.87 9.65 9.60
C LEU A 363 -29.06 8.88 9.02
N ALA A 364 -28.82 7.75 8.36
CA ALA A 364 -29.87 6.86 7.87
C ALA A 364 -29.36 5.42 7.81
N SER A 365 -30.27 4.46 7.97
CA SER A 365 -29.98 3.04 7.89
C SER A 365 -31.16 2.27 7.29
N GLY A 366 -30.87 1.15 6.63
CA GLY A 366 -31.87 0.21 6.13
C GLY A 366 -31.22 -1.08 5.68
N SER A 367 -31.99 -2.05 5.22
CA SER A 367 -31.47 -3.37 4.83
C SER A 367 -32.01 -3.85 3.49
N PHE A 368 -31.32 -4.85 2.95
CA PHE A 368 -31.77 -5.66 1.82
C PHE A 368 -31.31 -7.11 2.02
N ILE A 369 -31.97 -8.05 1.35
CA ILE A 369 -31.64 -9.48 1.39
C ILE A 369 -30.83 -9.86 0.16
N LEU A 370 -29.67 -10.48 0.37
CA LEU A 370 -28.95 -11.20 -0.69
C LEU A 370 -29.37 -12.67 -0.64
N LEU A 371 -29.95 -13.17 -1.72
CA LEU A 371 -30.37 -14.57 -1.83
C LEU A 371 -29.18 -15.49 -2.08
N GLU A 372 -29.40 -16.78 -1.84
CA GLU A 372 -28.43 -17.81 -2.15
C GLU A 372 -28.06 -17.77 -3.64
N LYS A 373 -26.79 -18.08 -3.91
CA LYS A 373 -26.34 -18.27 -5.27
C LYS A 373 -27.01 -19.54 -5.79
N GLN A 374 -27.90 -19.40 -6.78
CA GLN A 374 -28.48 -20.57 -7.44
C GLN A 374 -27.33 -21.38 -8.05
N THR A 375 -27.02 -22.54 -7.47
CA THR A 375 -26.19 -23.55 -8.12
C THR A 375 -27.04 -24.20 -9.19
N GLY A 376 -26.76 -23.89 -10.45
CA GLY A 376 -27.42 -24.56 -11.57
C GLY A 376 -27.28 -26.07 -11.42
N HIS A 377 -28.40 -26.78 -11.59
CA HIS A 377 -28.44 -28.23 -11.79
C HIS A 377 -27.84 -28.61 -13.14
#